data_AF-A0A841VVW6-F1
#
_entry.id   AF-A0A841VVW6-F1
#
_cell.length_a   1.000
_cell.length_b   1.000
_cell.length_c   1.000
_cell.angle_alpha   90.00
_cell.angle_beta   90.00
_cell.angle_gamma   90.00
#
_symmetry.space_group_name_H-M   'P 1'
#
loop_
_entity.id
_entity.type
_entity.pdbx_description
1 polymer ?
#
loop_
_entity_poly.entity_id
_entity_poly.type
_entity_poly.pdbx_seq_one_letter_code
_entity_poly.pdbx_strand_id
1 'polypeptide(L)'
;MATLELSDEQLSVISKACELLSRIYMGQLEEVAWLFSSLPEARYQELTETLKALNSVITLMPKQAHFGIRDERVPEEARCAYDIHQVIRYHLAWKQQPNGGFGINFDKPLPYGRISLPTINE
;
A
#
# COMPACT_ATOMS: atom_id res chain seq x y z
N MET A 1 19.85 10.42 12.36
CA MET A 1 19.03 10.06 11.18
C MET A 1 19.97 9.62 10.09
N ALA A 2 19.58 8.59 9.32
CA ALA A 2 20.30 8.18 8.12
C ALA A 2 19.55 8.74 6.89
N THR A 3 20.28 9.18 5.87
CA THR A 3 19.73 9.68 4.60
C THR A 3 20.05 8.67 3.51
N LEU A 4 19.08 8.41 2.63
CA LEU A 4 19.24 7.57 1.45
C LEU A 4 18.95 8.41 0.20
N GLU A 5 19.81 8.30 -0.81
CA GLU A 5 19.57 8.86 -2.14
C GLU A 5 18.99 7.76 -3.02
N LEU A 6 17.82 8.05 -3.63
CA LEU A 6 17.05 7.09 -4.41
C LEU A 6 16.51 7.76 -5.66
N SER A 7 16.49 7.05 -6.78
CA SER A 7 15.79 7.50 -7.98
C SER A 7 14.27 7.39 -7.82
N ASP A 8 13.51 8.05 -8.69
CA ASP A 8 12.05 7.96 -8.71
C ASP A 8 11.57 6.51 -8.93
N GLU A 9 12.30 5.72 -9.73
CA GLU A 9 12.01 4.31 -9.95
C GLU A 9 12.21 3.50 -8.67
N GLN A 10 13.29 3.75 -7.92
CA GLN A 10 13.54 3.09 -6.64
C GLN A 10 12.48 3.47 -5.60
N LEU A 11 12.09 4.74 -5.54
CA LEU A 11 10.99 5.22 -4.71
C LEU A 11 9.67 4.51 -5.06
N SER A 12 9.35 4.38 -6.36
CA SER A 12 8.15 3.66 -6.82
C SER A 12 8.16 2.19 -6.38
N VAL A 13 9.31 1.50 -6.46
CA VAL A 13 9.45 0.12 -5.97
C VAL A 13 9.22 0.04 -4.46
N ILE A 14 9.85 0.93 -3.68
CA ILE A 14 9.68 0.97 -2.21
C ILE A 14 8.22 1.24 -1.85
N SER A 15 7.59 2.20 -2.51
CA SER A 15 6.17 2.55 -2.28
C SER A 15 5.25 1.35 -2.47
N LYS A 16 5.45 0.56 -3.53
CA LYS A 16 4.67 -0.66 -3.78
C LYS A 16 4.95 -1.77 -2.76
N ALA A 17 6.21 -1.94 -2.35
CA ALA A 17 6.57 -2.91 -1.33
C ALA A 17 5.93 -2.57 0.03
N CYS A 18 5.95 -1.29 0.39
CA CYS A 18 5.30 -0.79 1.61
C CYS A 18 3.78 -0.93 1.56
N GLU A 19 3.14 -0.61 0.43
CA GLU A 19 1.70 -0.82 0.25
C GLU A 19 1.33 -2.30 0.40
N LEU A 20 2.09 -3.20 -0.25
CA LEU A 20 1.88 -4.64 -0.16
C LEU A 20 1.98 -5.13 1.29
N LEU A 21 3.02 -4.72 2.02
CA LEU A 21 3.19 -5.08 3.42
C LEU A 21 1.99 -4.62 4.27
N SER A 22 1.53 -3.39 4.08
CA SER A 22 0.35 -2.87 4.79
C SER A 22 -0.91 -3.69 4.48
N ARG A 23 -1.16 -3.99 3.19
CA ARG A 23 -2.34 -4.74 2.75
C ARG A 23 -2.36 -6.18 3.28
N ILE A 24 -1.20 -6.84 3.37
CA ILE A 24 -1.09 -8.18 3.96
C ILE A 24 -1.61 -8.16 5.42
N TYR A 25 -1.12 -7.24 6.24
CA TYR A 25 -1.52 -7.13 7.64
C TYR A 25 -2.96 -6.65 7.82
N MET A 26 -3.48 -5.85 6.89
CA MET A 26 -4.87 -5.40 6.90
C MET A 26 -5.85 -6.47 6.39
N GLY A 27 -5.35 -7.57 5.80
CA GLY A 27 -6.21 -8.59 5.21
C GLY A 27 -6.83 -8.18 3.89
N GLN A 28 -6.13 -7.39 3.09
CA GLN A 28 -6.55 -6.91 1.77
C GLN A 28 -5.73 -7.57 0.66
N LEU A 29 -5.56 -8.89 0.74
CA LEU A 29 -4.68 -9.64 -0.15
C LEU A 29 -5.18 -9.68 -1.60
N GLU A 30 -6.49 -9.72 -1.78
CA GLU A 30 -7.15 -9.74 -3.08
C GLU A 30 -6.79 -8.54 -3.95
N GLU A 31 -6.47 -7.41 -3.31
CA GLU A 31 -6.05 -6.21 -4.00
C GLU A 31 -4.76 -6.48 -4.77
N VAL A 32 -3.85 -7.31 -4.26
CA VAL A 32 -2.60 -7.68 -4.96
C VAL A 32 -2.87 -8.31 -6.34
N ALA A 33 -4.06 -8.84 -6.60
CA ALA A 33 -4.43 -9.37 -7.90
C ALA A 33 -4.28 -8.34 -9.03
N TRP A 34 -4.41 -7.03 -8.77
CA TRP A 34 -4.25 -5.98 -9.79
C TRP A 34 -2.88 -6.02 -10.50
N LEU A 35 -1.84 -6.51 -9.81
CA LEU A 35 -0.49 -6.71 -10.38
C LEU A 35 -0.50 -7.74 -11.52
N PHE A 36 -1.49 -8.62 -11.54
CA PHE A 36 -1.67 -9.71 -12.49
C PHE A 36 -2.89 -9.49 -13.39
N SER A 37 -3.29 -8.23 -13.60
CA SER A 37 -4.43 -7.83 -14.44
C SER A 37 -4.33 -8.27 -15.90
N SER A 38 -3.16 -8.71 -16.36
CA SER A 38 -2.96 -9.31 -17.69
C SER A 38 -3.32 -10.79 -17.78
N LEU A 39 -3.62 -11.45 -16.66
CA LEU A 39 -4.07 -12.84 -16.67
C LEU A 39 -5.41 -12.98 -17.40
N PRO A 40 -5.66 -14.13 -18.05
CA PRO A 40 -7.01 -14.46 -18.54
C PRO A 40 -8.03 -14.40 -17.40
N GLU A 41 -9.24 -13.93 -17.70
CA GLU A 41 -10.32 -13.67 -16.71
C GLU A 41 -10.50 -14.83 -15.70
N ALA A 42 -10.60 -16.06 -16.18
CA ALA A 42 -10.78 -17.23 -15.31
C ALA A 42 -9.61 -17.43 -14.32
N ARG A 43 -8.38 -17.14 -14.75
CA ARG A 43 -7.17 -17.21 -13.89
C ARG A 43 -7.10 -16.04 -12.92
N TYR A 44 -7.52 -14.84 -13.36
CA TYR A 44 -7.60 -13.68 -12.49
C TYR A 44 -8.64 -13.89 -11.37
N GLN A 45 -9.79 -14.46 -11.70
CA GLN A 45 -10.82 -14.81 -10.73
C GLN A 45 -10.33 -15.90 -9.75
N GLU A 46 -9.68 -16.94 -10.25
CA GLU A 46 -9.06 -18.00 -9.42
C GLU A 46 -8.03 -17.42 -8.44
N LEU A 47 -7.16 -16.52 -8.91
CA LEU A 47 -6.18 -15.81 -8.08
C LEU A 47 -6.87 -15.00 -6.98
N THR A 48 -7.88 -14.20 -7.35
CA THR A 48 -8.62 -13.36 -6.41
C THR A 48 -9.28 -14.18 -5.31
N GLU A 49 -9.94 -15.28 -5.65
CA GLU A 49 -10.57 -16.16 -4.66
C GLU A 49 -9.56 -16.89 -3.78
N THR A 50 -8.39 -17.25 -4.34
CA THR A 50 -7.28 -17.83 -3.58
C THR A 50 -6.74 -16.84 -2.54
N LEU A 51 -6.55 -15.58 -2.93
CA LEU A 51 -6.09 -14.52 -2.04
C LEU A 51 -7.09 -14.21 -0.91
N LYS A 52 -8.40 -14.15 -1.22
CA LYS A 52 -9.46 -14.01 -0.20
C LYS A 52 -9.50 -15.20 0.76
N ALA A 53 -9.29 -16.42 0.25
CA ALA A 53 -9.21 -17.60 1.10
C ALA A 53 -8.00 -17.52 2.05
N LEU A 54 -6.85 -17.11 1.54
CA LEU A 54 -5.63 -16.93 2.34
C LEU A 54 -5.79 -15.85 3.42
N ASN A 55 -6.55 -14.79 3.15
CA ASN A 55 -6.83 -13.76 4.15
C ASN A 55 -7.41 -14.36 5.45
N SER A 56 -8.37 -15.28 5.34
CA SER A 56 -8.95 -15.93 6.52
C SER A 56 -7.97 -16.76 7.35
N VAL A 57 -6.87 -17.21 6.75
CA VAL A 57 -5.79 -17.94 7.44
C VAL A 57 -4.85 -16.97 8.15
N ILE A 58 -4.50 -15.85 7.52
CA ILE A 58 -3.51 -14.90 8.04
C ILE A 58 -4.08 -13.99 9.11
N THR A 59 -5.30 -13.49 8.92
CA THR A 59 -5.91 -12.49 9.82
C THR A 59 -6.92 -13.08 10.80
N LEU A 60 -7.27 -14.37 10.63
CA LEU A 60 -8.35 -15.05 11.37
C LEU A 60 -9.72 -14.38 11.18
N MET A 61 -9.89 -13.60 10.11
CA MET A 61 -11.16 -12.95 9.76
C MET A 61 -11.96 -13.74 8.71
N PRO A 62 -13.27 -13.48 8.56
CA PRO A 62 -14.01 -13.94 7.41
C PRO A 62 -13.37 -13.50 6.08
N LYS A 63 -13.52 -14.30 5.02
CA LYS A 63 -12.88 -14.07 3.70
C LYS A 63 -13.08 -12.67 3.09
N GLN A 64 -14.16 -11.99 3.45
CA GLN A 64 -14.55 -10.67 2.91
C GLN A 64 -14.32 -9.53 3.91
N ALA A 65 -13.72 -9.81 5.06
CA ALA A 65 -13.43 -8.82 6.08
C ALA A 65 -11.96 -8.40 6.00
N HIS A 66 -11.73 -7.11 6.22
CA HIS A 66 -10.41 -6.51 6.34
C HIS A 66 -10.40 -5.48 7.47
N PHE A 67 -9.23 -5.19 8.01
CA PHE A 67 -9.04 -4.12 8.96
C PHE A 67 -8.86 -2.79 8.22
N GLY A 68 -9.41 -1.71 8.78
CA GLY A 68 -8.96 -0.37 8.42
C GLY A 68 -7.59 -0.09 9.03
N ILE A 69 -6.80 0.81 8.44
CA ILE A 69 -5.44 1.14 8.92
C ILE A 69 -5.40 1.62 10.39
N ARG A 70 -6.53 2.15 10.89
CA ARG A 70 -6.70 2.62 12.28
C ARG A 70 -7.14 1.53 13.26
N ASP A 71 -7.43 0.32 12.80
CA ASP A 71 -7.81 -0.78 13.67
C ASP A 71 -6.67 -1.13 14.63
N GLU A 72 -6.97 -1.37 15.90
CA GLU A 72 -5.98 -1.63 16.94
C GLU A 72 -5.19 -2.93 16.69
N ARG A 73 -5.80 -3.88 15.97
CA ARG A 73 -5.20 -5.17 15.62
C ARG A 73 -4.19 -5.05 14.48
N VAL A 74 -4.22 -3.95 13.71
CA VAL A 74 -3.20 -3.70 12.69
C VAL A 74 -1.87 -3.38 13.39
N PRO A 75 -0.80 -4.14 13.11
CA PRO A 75 0.47 -3.95 13.77
C PRO A 75 1.15 -2.66 13.32
N GLU A 76 2.10 -2.22 14.13
CA GLU A 76 2.79 -0.94 13.96
C GLU A 76 3.58 -0.88 12.64
N GLU A 77 4.15 -2.01 12.23
CA GLU A 77 4.91 -2.17 10.99
C GLU A 77 4.05 -1.89 9.76
N ALA A 78 2.79 -2.32 9.77
CA ALA A 78 1.84 -2.06 8.69
C ALA A 78 1.50 -0.56 8.60
N ARG A 79 1.31 0.09 9.75
CA ARG A 79 1.05 1.53 9.82
C ARG A 79 2.25 2.34 9.32
N CYS A 80 3.45 1.99 9.77
CA CYS A 80 4.69 2.61 9.30
C CYS A 80 4.88 2.41 7.79
N ALA A 81 4.59 1.21 7.27
CA ALA A 81 4.67 0.95 5.83
C ALA A 81 3.66 1.80 5.05
N TYR A 82 2.42 1.91 5.52
CA TYR A 82 1.42 2.76 4.89
C TYR A 82 1.82 4.24 4.91
N ASP A 83 2.39 4.72 6.00
CA ASP A 83 2.91 6.08 6.13
C ASP A 83 4.02 6.38 5.11
N ILE A 84 4.98 5.46 4.95
CA ILE A 84 6.04 5.57 3.93
C ILE A 84 5.42 5.60 2.52
N HIS A 85 4.51 4.67 2.23
CA HIS A 85 3.81 4.61 0.95
C HIS A 85 3.08 5.92 0.63
N GLN A 86 2.33 6.49 1.59
CA GLN A 86 1.61 7.74 1.41
C GLN A 86 2.54 8.89 1.04
N VAL A 87 3.67 9.04 1.75
CA VAL A 87 4.64 10.12 1.47
C VAL A 87 5.22 9.98 0.08
N ILE A 88 5.68 8.79 -0.30
CA ILE A 88 6.28 8.57 -1.62
C ILE A 88 5.23 8.77 -2.72
N ARG A 89 4.04 8.21 -2.55
CA ARG A 89 2.93 8.34 -3.51
C ARG A 89 2.55 9.81 -3.72
N TYR A 90 2.45 10.58 -2.64
CA TYR A 90 2.15 12.01 -2.67
C TYR A 90 3.23 12.79 -3.42
N HIS A 91 4.51 12.54 -3.14
CA HIS A 91 5.62 13.19 -3.83
C HIS A 91 5.63 12.89 -5.34
N LEU A 92 5.56 11.61 -5.72
CA LEU A 92 5.55 11.21 -7.12
C LEU A 92 4.32 11.75 -7.88
N ALA A 93 3.15 11.81 -7.23
CA ALA A 93 1.94 12.37 -7.83
C ALA A 93 2.12 13.84 -8.23
N TRP A 94 2.63 14.68 -7.32
CA TRP A 94 2.89 16.09 -7.61
C TRP A 94 4.01 16.30 -8.62
N LYS A 95 5.06 15.49 -8.57
CA LYS A 95 6.17 15.56 -9.54
C LYS A 95 5.72 15.20 -10.96
N GLN A 96 4.90 14.17 -11.11
CA GLN A 96 4.46 13.68 -12.42
C GLN A 96 3.29 14.47 -13.00
N GLN A 97 2.38 14.97 -12.16
CA GLN A 97 1.17 15.69 -12.58
C GLN A 97 0.95 16.96 -11.75
N PRO A 98 1.81 17.98 -11.89
CA PRO A 98 1.75 19.18 -11.05
C PRO A 98 0.47 20.01 -11.23
N ASN A 99 -0.23 19.86 -12.36
CA ASN A 99 -1.46 20.60 -12.67
C ASN A 99 -2.72 19.93 -12.14
N GLY A 100 -2.60 18.81 -11.43
CA GLY A 100 -3.74 18.05 -10.95
C GLY A 100 -4.30 17.06 -11.98
N GLY A 101 -5.32 16.31 -11.57
CA GLY A 101 -6.00 15.31 -12.40
C GLY A 101 -6.96 14.45 -11.59
N PHE A 102 -8.03 13.97 -12.23
CA PHE A 102 -8.92 12.99 -11.63
C PHE A 102 -8.20 11.64 -11.48
N GLY A 103 -8.32 11.03 -10.30
CA GLY A 103 -7.68 9.74 -10.01
C GLY A 103 -6.20 9.83 -9.59
N ILE A 104 -5.70 11.04 -9.32
CA ILE A 104 -4.32 11.24 -8.84
C ILE A 104 -4.31 11.43 -7.32
N ASN A 105 -3.33 10.81 -6.67
CA ASN A 105 -3.23 10.71 -5.22
C ASN A 105 -2.55 11.94 -4.59
N PHE A 106 -3.26 13.08 -4.55
CA PHE A 106 -2.78 14.33 -3.95
C PHE A 106 -3.13 14.48 -2.47
N ASP A 107 -3.73 13.47 -1.84
CA ASP A 107 -4.05 13.53 -0.42
C ASP A 107 -2.78 13.65 0.42
N LYS A 108 -2.75 14.67 1.27
CA LYS A 108 -1.61 14.90 2.15
C LYS A 108 -1.43 13.69 3.09
N PRO A 109 -0.21 13.16 3.22
CA PRO A 109 0.05 12.04 4.12
C PRO A 109 -0.37 12.35 5.56
N LEU A 110 -1.06 11.40 6.19
CA LEU A 110 -1.43 11.44 7.60
C LEU A 110 -0.64 10.37 8.35
N PRO A 111 -0.14 10.67 9.57
CA PRO A 111 0.54 9.67 10.39
C PRO A 111 -0.46 8.68 10.97
N TYR A 112 -0.26 7.39 10.70
CA TYR A 112 -0.97 6.30 11.35
C TYR A 112 -0.05 5.51 12.29
N GLY A 113 1.24 5.46 11.98
CA GLY A 113 2.26 4.91 12.85
C GLY A 113 2.66 5.88 13.98
N ARG A 114 3.42 5.34 14.93
CA ARG A 114 4.08 6.05 16.03
C ARG A 114 5.37 6.74 15.57
N ILE A 115 5.96 6.28 14.47
CA ILE A 115 7.14 6.90 13.87
C ILE A 115 6.69 8.11 13.05
N SER A 116 7.45 9.20 13.11
CA SER A 116 7.18 10.38 12.28
C SER A 116 7.24 10.03 10.80
N LEU A 117 6.38 10.69 10.00
CA LEU A 117 6.39 10.55 8.54
C LEU A 117 7.80 10.81 7.97
N PRO A 118 8.26 10.03 6.98
CA PRO A 118 9.50 10.33 6.29
C PRO A 118 9.39 11.65 5.53
N THR A 119 10.54 12.26 5.25
CA THR A 119 10.66 13.50 4.47
C THR A 119 11.36 13.22 3.15
N ILE A 120 10.89 13.82 2.06
CA ILE A 120 11.59 13.84 0.76
C ILE A 120 12.02 15.28 0.53
N ASN A 121 13.32 15.50 0.37
CA ASN A 121 13.90 16.80 0.05
C ASN A 121 14.07 16.90 -1.47
N GLU A 122 13.80 18.09 -2.03
CA GLU A 122 13.99 18.42 -3.44
C GLU A 122 15.27 19.23 -3.67
#